data_AF-A0A844G9Q3-F1
#
_entry.id   AF-A0A844G9Q3-F1
#
_cell.length_a   1.000
_cell.length_b   1.000
_cell.length_c   1.000
_cell.angle_alpha   90.00
_cell.angle_beta   90.00
_cell.angle_gamma   90.00
#
_symmetry.space_group_name_H-M   'P 1'
#
loop_
_entity.id
_entity.type
_entity.pdbx_description
1 polymer ?
#
loop_
_entity_poly.entity_id
_entity_poly.type
_entity_poly.pdbx_seq_one_letter_code
_entity_poly.pdbx_strand_id
1 'polypeptide(L)'
;MTQQTLQYVINANVAGFVSAIGQAEAKYSQALQGMSDKASRIQLFEKTQESAKQAAQEFFKLKEQTASYQLALAGARAPLQQFQQAMAAVELTTRQSAVEVGHQRSALKPLEEALKTATSAYTSIRKEAIQAGGTAEDFAGEIAQAKRQLDSATTALSQHKAAMEKSASEYTANKEALAAYKSQLATVTKPVKDLENQLATAERQLVQTELKMRA
;
A
#
# COMPACT_ATOMS: atom_id res chain seq x y z
N MET A 1 -98.48 49.78 18.79
CA MET A 1 -97.13 49.25 19.08
C MET A 1 -96.51 50.13 20.15
N THR A 2 -96.13 49.59 21.31
CA THR A 2 -95.50 50.37 22.38
C THR A 2 -94.00 50.51 22.11
N GLN A 3 -93.38 51.57 22.62
CA GLN A 3 -91.95 51.88 22.42
C GLN A 3 -91.04 50.69 22.81
N GLN A 4 -91.43 49.93 23.84
CA GLN A 4 -90.75 48.71 24.28
C GLN A 4 -90.79 47.57 23.24
N THR A 5 -91.87 47.39 22.48
CA THR A 5 -91.95 46.34 21.45
C THR A 5 -91.06 46.65 20.26
N LEU A 6 -90.97 47.93 19.86
CA LEU A 6 -90.05 48.40 18.83
C LEU A 6 -88.58 48.24 19.25
N GLN A 7 -88.26 48.60 20.51
CA GLN A 7 -86.92 48.42 21.06
C GLN A 7 -86.49 46.93 21.09
N TYR A 8 -87.43 46.03 21.43
CA TYR A 8 -87.17 44.60 21.46
C TYR A 8 -86.93 44.00 20.08
N VAL A 9 -87.72 44.39 19.07
CA VAL A 9 -87.54 43.93 17.67
C VAL A 9 -86.24 44.46 17.07
N ILE A 10 -85.88 45.72 17.36
CA ILE A 10 -84.60 46.30 16.93
C ILE A 10 -83.43 45.57 17.60
N ASN A 11 -83.48 45.34 18.92
CA ASN A 11 -82.42 44.63 19.64
C ASN A 11 -82.29 43.16 19.21
N ALA A 12 -83.39 42.47 18.92
CA ALA A 12 -83.37 41.09 18.42
C ALA A 12 -82.77 40.99 17.01
N ASN A 13 -83.09 41.92 16.11
CA ASN A 13 -82.50 41.97 14.77
C ASN A 13 -81.02 42.36 14.80
N VAL A 14 -80.62 43.27 15.68
CA VAL A 14 -79.21 43.63 15.89
C VAL A 14 -78.42 42.45 16.48
N ALA A 15 -79.00 41.71 17.43
CA ALA A 15 -78.36 40.52 18.00
C ALA A 15 -78.17 39.39 16.95
N GLY A 16 -79.15 39.18 16.08
CA GLY A 16 -79.04 38.23 14.97
C GLY A 16 -77.95 38.61 13.96
N PHE A 17 -77.86 39.90 13.62
CA PHE A 17 -76.82 40.43 12.73
C PHE A 17 -75.40 40.34 13.33
N VAL A 18 -75.25 40.71 14.60
CA VAL A 18 -73.96 40.61 15.33
C VAL A 18 -73.52 39.15 15.47
N SER A 19 -74.46 38.23 15.73
CA SER A 19 -74.17 36.78 15.74
C SER A 19 -73.74 36.27 14.36
N ALA A 20 -74.39 36.71 13.29
CA ALA A 20 -74.03 36.34 11.93
C ALA A 20 -72.64 36.87 11.53
N ILE A 21 -72.29 38.10 11.94
CA ILE A 21 -70.94 38.66 11.78
C ILE A 21 -69.92 37.81 12.54
N GLY A 22 -70.16 37.51 13.82
CA GLY A 22 -69.24 36.69 14.62
C GLY A 22 -69.03 35.28 14.06
N GLN A 23 -70.09 34.65 13.53
CA GLN A 23 -69.98 33.36 12.83
C GLN A 23 -69.21 33.46 11.51
N ALA A 24 -69.38 34.55 10.77
CA ALA A 24 -68.62 34.81 9.55
C ALA A 24 -67.13 35.04 9.88
N GLU A 25 -66.82 35.87 10.87
CA GLU A 25 -65.45 36.10 11.35
C GLU A 25 -64.78 34.80 11.82
N ALA A 26 -65.50 33.94 12.55
CA ALA A 26 -65.00 32.64 12.96
C ALA A 26 -64.69 31.71 11.76
N LYS A 27 -65.61 31.64 10.77
CA LYS A 27 -65.41 30.85 9.55
C LYS A 27 -64.25 31.36 8.70
N TYR A 28 -64.13 32.69 8.54
CA TYR A 28 -63.01 33.31 7.83
C TYR A 28 -61.69 33.07 8.55
N SER A 29 -61.65 33.20 9.88
CA SER A 29 -60.45 32.93 10.67
C SER A 29 -60.01 31.48 10.55
N GLN A 30 -60.94 30.52 10.64
CA GLN A 30 -60.65 29.09 10.41
C GLN A 30 -60.16 28.82 8.98
N ALA A 31 -60.74 29.47 7.98
CA ALA A 31 -60.31 29.33 6.58
C ALA A 31 -58.89 29.84 6.38
N LEU A 32 -58.53 31.01 6.94
CA LEU A 32 -57.18 31.57 6.90
C LEU A 32 -56.17 30.66 7.60
N GLN A 33 -56.53 30.09 8.75
CA GLN A 33 -55.69 29.13 9.46
C GLN A 33 -55.45 27.86 8.63
N GLY A 34 -56.52 27.30 8.03
CA GLY A 34 -56.41 26.14 7.15
C GLY A 34 -55.61 26.40 5.87
N MET A 35 -55.66 27.61 5.32
CA MET A 35 -54.82 28.02 4.18
C MET A 35 -53.34 28.16 4.58
N SER A 36 -53.07 28.74 5.75
CA SER A 36 -51.71 28.85 6.32
C SER A 36 -51.07 27.48 6.56
N ASP A 37 -51.83 26.54 7.13
CA ASP A 37 -51.37 25.18 7.38
C ASP A 37 -51.06 24.44 6.07
N LYS A 38 -51.92 24.59 5.05
CA LYS A 38 -51.69 24.01 3.72
C LYS A 38 -50.47 24.62 3.03
N ALA A 39 -50.29 25.93 3.07
CA ALA A 39 -49.12 26.61 2.51
C ALA A 39 -47.82 26.14 3.19
N SER A 40 -47.84 26.00 4.52
CA SER A 40 -46.70 25.47 5.30
C SER A 40 -46.37 24.02 4.90
N ARG A 41 -47.39 23.18 4.70
CA ARG A 41 -47.21 21.79 4.22
C ARG A 41 -46.65 21.75 2.80
N ILE A 42 -47.10 22.61 1.89
CA ILE A 42 -46.57 22.70 0.52
C ILE A 42 -45.09 23.10 0.56
N GLN A 43 -44.72 24.13 1.33
CA GLN A 43 -43.32 24.53 1.49
C GLN A 43 -42.44 23.43 2.10
N LEU A 44 -42.94 22.68 3.09
CA LEU A 44 -42.25 21.52 3.64
C LEU A 44 -42.03 20.46 2.58
N PHE A 45 -43.06 20.15 1.78
CA PHE A 45 -42.99 19.14 0.73
C PHE A 45 -42.00 19.53 -0.38
N GLU A 46 -42.01 20.79 -0.82
CA GLU A 46 -41.04 21.33 -1.79
C GLU A 46 -39.61 21.22 -1.27
N LYS A 47 -39.36 21.62 -0.01
CA LYS A 47 -38.04 21.48 0.63
C LYS A 47 -37.60 20.02 0.73
N THR A 48 -38.50 19.11 1.07
CA THR A 48 -38.21 17.67 1.12
C THR A 48 -37.90 17.11 -0.27
N GLN A 49 -38.65 17.52 -1.29
CA GLN A 49 -38.43 17.10 -2.68
C GLN A 49 -37.07 17.57 -3.20
N GLU A 50 -36.70 18.82 -2.94
CA GLU A 50 -35.41 19.38 -3.35
C GLU A 50 -34.25 18.70 -2.63
N SER A 51 -34.40 18.45 -1.32
CA SER A 51 -33.41 17.71 -0.52
C SER A 51 -33.23 16.27 -1.02
N ALA A 52 -34.32 15.58 -1.37
CA ALA A 52 -34.27 14.23 -1.93
C ALA A 52 -33.57 14.19 -3.30
N LYS A 53 -33.80 15.21 -4.14
CA LYS A 53 -33.13 15.34 -5.44
C LYS A 53 -31.62 15.55 -5.27
N GLN A 54 -31.21 16.40 -4.34
CA GLN A 54 -29.80 16.62 -4.03
C GLN A 54 -29.13 15.34 -3.48
N ALA A 55 -29.78 14.65 -2.53
CA ALA A 55 -29.28 13.40 -1.99
C ALA A 55 -29.13 12.30 -3.06
N ALA A 56 -30.09 12.19 -3.99
CA ALA A 56 -30.00 11.26 -5.11
C ALA A 56 -28.83 11.59 -6.05
N GLN A 57 -28.59 12.87 -6.36
CA GLN A 57 -27.44 13.30 -7.16
C GLN A 57 -26.11 12.97 -6.48
N GLU A 58 -25.99 13.24 -5.18
CA GLU A 58 -24.80 12.88 -4.39
C GLU A 58 -24.60 11.36 -4.35
N PHE A 59 -25.68 10.59 -4.19
CA PHE A 59 -25.63 9.13 -4.19
C PHE A 59 -25.08 8.56 -5.50
N PHE A 60 -25.59 9.01 -6.65
CA PHE A 60 -25.10 8.53 -7.95
C PHE A 60 -23.64 8.91 -8.19
N LYS A 61 -23.25 10.13 -7.80
CA LYS A 61 -21.85 10.57 -7.87
C LYS A 61 -20.92 9.71 -7.01
N LEU A 62 -21.30 9.44 -5.76
CA LEU A 62 -20.54 8.57 -4.86
C LEU A 62 -20.44 7.14 -5.40
N LYS A 63 -21.50 6.63 -6.04
CA LYS A 63 -21.52 5.30 -6.67
C LYS A 63 -20.52 5.22 -7.83
N GLU A 64 -20.47 6.24 -8.68
CA GLU A 64 -19.51 6.32 -9.78
C GLU A 64 -18.05 6.42 -9.27
N GLN A 65 -17.82 7.22 -8.23
CA GLN A 65 -16.50 7.33 -7.58
C GLN A 65 -16.07 6.00 -6.96
N THR A 66 -16.98 5.30 -6.27
CA THR A 66 -16.73 3.98 -5.67
C THR A 66 -16.34 2.96 -6.75
N ALA A 67 -17.08 2.90 -7.86
CA ALA A 67 -16.76 2.02 -8.98
C ALA A 67 -15.38 2.33 -9.60
N SER A 68 -15.05 3.62 -9.74
CA SER A 68 -13.75 4.07 -10.24
C SER A 68 -12.59 3.65 -9.31
N TYR A 69 -12.76 3.79 -7.99
CA TYR A 69 -11.76 3.34 -7.02
C TYR A 69 -11.60 1.83 -6.99
N GLN A 70 -12.69 1.07 -7.11
CA GLN A 70 -12.63 -0.40 -7.21
C GLN A 70 -11.84 -0.85 -8.45
N LEU A 71 -12.09 -0.22 -9.60
CA LEU A 71 -11.36 -0.51 -10.84
C LEU A 71 -9.86 -0.17 -10.71
N ALA A 72 -9.55 1.00 -10.16
CA ALA A 72 -8.17 1.43 -9.93
C ALA A 72 -7.42 0.49 -8.97
N LEU A 73 -8.08 0.03 -7.90
CA LEU A 73 -7.52 -0.95 -6.96
C LEU A 73 -7.28 -2.31 -7.62
N ALA A 74 -8.23 -2.80 -8.42
CA ALA A 74 -8.06 -4.04 -9.14
C ALA A 74 -6.85 -3.97 -10.10
N GLY A 75 -6.69 -2.85 -10.80
CA GLY A 75 -5.54 -2.61 -11.68
C GLY A 75 -4.20 -2.49 -10.96
N ALA A 76 -4.17 -1.96 -9.73
CA ALA A 76 -2.94 -1.74 -8.99
C ALA A 76 -2.47 -2.93 -8.13
N ARG A 77 -3.39 -3.83 -7.73
CA ARG A 77 -3.08 -4.99 -6.87
C ARG A 77 -2.17 -6.02 -7.54
N ALA A 78 -2.45 -6.38 -8.79
CA ALA A 78 -1.65 -7.39 -9.49
C ALA A 78 -0.18 -6.95 -9.70
N PRO A 79 0.10 -5.72 -10.17
CA PRO A 79 1.46 -5.20 -10.24
C PRO A 79 2.17 -5.16 -8.89
N LEU A 80 1.47 -4.74 -7.81
CA LEU A 80 2.04 -4.71 -6.47
C LEU A 80 2.43 -6.12 -5.99
N GLN A 81 1.59 -7.12 -6.24
CA GLN A 81 1.86 -8.50 -5.87
C GLN A 81 3.05 -9.08 -6.65
N GLN A 82 3.12 -8.83 -7.97
CA GLN A 82 4.27 -9.24 -8.79
C GLN A 82 5.57 -8.58 -8.31
N PHE A 83 5.51 -7.31 -7.94
CA PHE A 83 6.66 -6.58 -7.40
C PHE A 83 7.12 -7.17 -6.06
N GLN A 84 6.19 -7.50 -5.16
CA GLN A 84 6.50 -8.16 -3.88
C GLN A 84 7.16 -9.54 -4.08
N GLN A 85 6.69 -10.31 -5.05
CA GLN A 85 7.30 -11.60 -5.41
C GLN A 85 8.72 -11.43 -5.97
N ALA A 86 8.93 -10.46 -6.85
CA ALA A 86 10.26 -10.15 -7.38
C ALA A 86 11.23 -9.74 -6.27
N MET A 87 10.78 -8.92 -5.31
CA MET A 87 11.59 -8.54 -4.15
C MET A 87 11.98 -9.76 -3.30
N ALA A 88 11.06 -10.69 -3.04
CA ALA A 88 11.35 -11.91 -2.29
C ALA A 88 12.42 -12.78 -2.99
N ALA A 89 12.38 -12.85 -4.33
CA ALA A 89 13.40 -13.53 -5.11
C ALA A 89 14.78 -12.85 -4.99
N VAL A 90 14.83 -11.52 -5.09
CA VAL A 90 16.08 -10.74 -4.93
C VAL A 90 16.66 -10.90 -3.52
N GLU A 91 15.81 -10.90 -2.48
CA GLU A 91 16.24 -11.17 -1.10
C GLU A 91 16.86 -12.57 -0.96
N LEU A 92 16.26 -13.58 -1.58
CA LEU A 92 16.80 -14.94 -1.57
C LEU A 92 18.17 -15.00 -2.24
N THR A 93 18.30 -14.45 -3.45
CA THR A 93 19.57 -14.40 -4.19
C THR A 93 20.66 -13.64 -3.42
N THR A 94 20.28 -12.56 -2.73
CA THR A 94 21.20 -11.78 -1.89
C THR A 94 21.71 -12.60 -0.70
N ARG A 95 20.83 -13.40 -0.05
CA ARG A 95 21.23 -14.31 1.02
C ARG A 95 22.14 -15.43 0.52
N GLN A 96 21.81 -16.03 -0.63
CA GLN A 96 22.62 -17.09 -1.22
C GLN A 96 24.03 -16.60 -1.58
N SER A 97 24.13 -15.42 -2.20
CA SER A 97 25.44 -14.81 -2.51
C SER A 97 26.24 -14.46 -1.26
N ALA A 98 25.59 -14.01 -0.17
CA ALA A 98 26.28 -13.80 1.12
C ALA A 98 26.88 -15.08 1.69
N VAL A 99 26.13 -16.19 1.61
CA VAL A 99 26.59 -17.52 2.06
C VAL A 99 27.76 -18.00 1.20
N GLU A 100 27.68 -17.85 -0.12
CA GLU A 100 28.74 -18.25 -1.04
C GLU A 100 30.05 -17.48 -0.78
N VAL A 101 29.98 -16.15 -0.61
CA VAL A 101 31.14 -15.34 -0.21
C VAL A 101 31.71 -15.82 1.12
N GLY A 102 30.85 -16.21 2.09
CA GLY A 102 31.26 -16.79 3.36
C GLY A 102 32.04 -18.11 3.18
N HIS A 103 31.53 -19.03 2.35
CA HIS A 103 32.20 -20.30 2.05
C HIS A 103 33.55 -20.09 1.35
N GLN A 104 33.58 -19.24 0.33
CA GLN A 104 34.81 -18.92 -0.40
C GLN A 104 35.85 -18.29 0.52
N ARG A 105 35.45 -17.40 1.43
CA ARG A 105 36.35 -16.82 2.42
C ARG A 105 36.91 -17.86 3.38
N SER A 106 36.08 -18.80 3.86
CA SER A 106 36.54 -19.89 4.74
C SER A 106 37.50 -20.84 4.04
N ALA A 107 37.32 -21.07 2.73
CA ALA A 107 38.19 -21.93 1.93
C ALA A 107 39.56 -21.30 1.58
N LEU A 108 39.75 -19.99 1.76
CA LEU A 108 41.05 -19.35 1.52
C LEU A 108 42.13 -19.79 2.52
N LYS A 109 41.80 -19.87 3.81
CA LYS A 109 42.78 -20.25 4.86
C LYS A 109 43.49 -21.58 4.59
N PRO A 110 42.80 -22.69 4.31
CA PRO A 110 43.48 -23.96 4.04
C PRO A 110 44.31 -23.90 2.75
N LEU A 111 43.92 -23.11 1.74
CA LEU A 111 44.72 -22.92 0.53
C LEU A 111 46.01 -22.12 0.80
N GLU A 112 45.93 -21.09 1.65
CA GLU A 112 47.10 -20.32 2.10
C GLU A 112 48.06 -21.19 2.92
N GLU A 113 47.53 -22.04 3.80
CA GLU A 113 48.32 -23.02 4.57
C GLU A 113 48.96 -24.07 3.65
N ALA A 114 48.23 -24.60 2.68
CA ALA A 114 48.76 -25.54 1.69
C ALA A 114 49.90 -24.91 0.86
N LEU A 115 49.75 -23.66 0.43
CA LEU A 115 50.80 -22.92 -0.28
C LEU A 115 52.05 -22.72 0.61
N LYS A 116 51.86 -22.34 1.88
CA LYS A 116 52.96 -22.19 2.84
C LYS A 116 53.71 -23.51 3.03
N THR A 117 52.98 -24.61 3.23
CA THR A 117 53.57 -25.95 3.37
C THR A 117 54.33 -26.38 2.12
N ALA A 118 53.74 -26.21 0.93
CA ALA A 118 54.40 -26.52 -0.34
C ALA A 118 55.67 -25.68 -0.55
N THR A 119 55.63 -24.39 -0.18
CA THR A 119 56.80 -23.49 -0.24
C THR A 119 57.91 -23.98 0.69
N SER A 120 57.57 -24.28 1.94
CA SER A 120 58.54 -24.80 2.92
C SER A 120 59.15 -26.12 2.45
N ALA A 121 58.34 -27.08 1.99
CA ALA A 121 58.82 -28.36 1.46
C ALA A 121 59.80 -28.16 0.28
N TYR A 122 59.44 -27.33 -0.71
CA TYR A 122 60.31 -27.02 -1.84
C TYR A 122 61.64 -26.40 -1.38
N THR A 123 61.61 -25.45 -0.44
CA THR A 123 62.85 -24.83 0.07
C THR A 123 63.73 -25.80 0.85
N SER A 124 63.15 -26.69 1.64
CA SER A 124 63.89 -27.68 2.42
C SER A 124 64.55 -28.72 1.51
N ILE A 125 63.80 -29.32 0.58
CA ILE A 125 64.32 -30.29 -0.39
C ILE A 125 65.45 -29.66 -1.21
N ARG A 126 65.28 -28.41 -1.66
CA ARG A 126 66.33 -27.69 -2.39
C ARG A 126 67.58 -27.45 -1.55
N LYS A 127 67.42 -27.11 -0.27
CA LYS A 127 68.55 -26.89 0.64
C LYS A 127 69.29 -28.20 0.94
N GLU A 128 68.56 -29.28 1.18
CA GLU A 128 69.10 -30.63 1.39
C GLU A 128 69.87 -31.12 0.16
N ALA A 129 69.33 -30.92 -1.04
CA ALA A 129 70.03 -31.23 -2.29
C ALA A 129 71.37 -30.48 -2.44
N ILE A 130 71.39 -29.18 -2.07
CA ILE A 130 72.63 -28.37 -2.10
C ILE A 130 73.63 -28.84 -1.04
N GLN A 131 73.16 -29.22 0.15
CA GLN A 131 74.01 -29.62 1.28
C GLN A 131 74.55 -31.04 1.17
N ALA A 132 73.79 -31.97 0.59
CA ALA A 132 74.15 -33.38 0.50
C ALA A 132 75.24 -33.66 -0.54
N GLY A 133 75.52 -32.73 -1.47
CA GLY A 133 76.46 -32.95 -2.57
C GLY A 133 76.12 -34.16 -3.45
N GLY A 134 74.89 -34.69 -3.32
CA GLY A 134 74.40 -35.85 -4.05
C GLY A 134 74.31 -35.56 -5.54
N THR A 135 74.32 -36.62 -6.35
CA THR A 135 74.25 -36.46 -7.81
C THR A 135 72.96 -35.72 -8.18
N ALA A 136 73.03 -34.86 -9.20
CA ALA A 136 71.90 -34.05 -9.62
C ALA A 136 70.66 -34.91 -9.95
N GLU A 137 70.86 -36.18 -10.33
CA GLU A 137 69.78 -37.15 -10.58
C GLU A 137 68.96 -37.52 -9.33
N ASP A 138 69.57 -37.62 -8.14
CA ASP A 138 68.90 -38.16 -6.94
C ASP A 138 67.78 -37.24 -6.42
N PHE A 139 67.99 -35.92 -6.51
CA PHE A 139 67.01 -34.92 -6.04
C PHE A 139 66.21 -34.27 -7.17
N ALA A 140 66.56 -34.50 -8.45
CA ALA A 140 65.84 -33.90 -9.58
C ALA A 140 64.36 -34.28 -9.59
N GLY A 141 64.03 -35.54 -9.27
CA GLY A 141 62.65 -36.04 -9.20
C GLY A 141 61.84 -35.35 -8.10
N GLU A 142 62.40 -35.25 -6.89
CA GLU A 142 61.74 -34.65 -5.73
C GLU A 142 61.57 -33.13 -5.88
N ILE A 143 62.59 -32.43 -6.40
CA ILE A 143 62.51 -31.00 -6.70
C ILE A 143 61.45 -30.73 -7.77
N ALA A 144 61.40 -31.55 -8.83
CA ALA A 144 60.38 -31.42 -9.86
C ALA A 144 58.97 -31.67 -9.33
N GLN A 145 58.79 -32.65 -8.44
CA GLN A 145 57.51 -32.93 -7.80
C GLN A 145 57.08 -31.80 -6.86
N ALA A 146 57.97 -31.32 -5.99
CA ALA A 146 57.69 -30.21 -5.08
C ALA A 146 57.37 -28.92 -5.84
N LYS A 147 58.06 -28.66 -6.96
CA LYS A 147 57.77 -27.53 -7.84
C LYS A 147 56.38 -27.63 -8.48
N ARG A 148 55.99 -28.81 -8.99
CA ARG A 148 54.64 -29.03 -9.53
C ARG A 148 53.55 -28.82 -8.47
N GLN A 149 53.80 -29.26 -7.23
CA GLN A 149 52.87 -29.04 -6.11
C GLN A 149 52.76 -27.55 -5.76
N LEU A 150 53.88 -26.82 -5.74
CA LEU A 150 53.89 -25.37 -5.53
C LEU A 150 53.14 -24.61 -6.63
N ASP A 151 53.40 -24.95 -7.89
CA ASP A 151 52.72 -24.36 -9.05
C ASP A 151 51.21 -24.64 -8.99
N SER A 152 50.81 -25.88 -8.69
CA SER A 152 49.41 -26.26 -8.53
C SER A 152 48.71 -25.51 -7.39
N ALA A 153 49.35 -25.39 -6.23
CA ALA A 153 48.80 -24.65 -5.08
C ALA A 153 48.67 -23.15 -5.41
N THR A 154 49.64 -22.58 -6.13
CA THR A 154 49.63 -21.19 -6.58
C THR A 154 48.47 -20.93 -7.55
N THR A 155 48.28 -21.80 -8.54
CA THR A 155 47.16 -21.71 -9.49
C THR A 155 45.82 -21.84 -8.77
N ALA A 156 45.66 -22.80 -7.87
CA ALA A 156 44.42 -22.99 -7.12
C ALA A 156 44.08 -21.76 -6.26
N LEU A 157 45.06 -21.18 -5.56
CA LEU A 157 44.86 -19.97 -4.77
C LEU A 157 44.46 -18.76 -5.65
N SER A 158 45.10 -18.61 -6.82
CA SER A 158 44.77 -17.53 -7.76
C SER A 158 43.35 -17.65 -8.31
N GLN A 159 42.95 -18.85 -8.74
CA GLN A 159 41.60 -19.12 -9.24
C GLN A 159 40.54 -18.87 -8.16
N HIS A 160 40.81 -19.32 -6.93
CA HIS A 160 39.89 -19.14 -5.81
C HIS A 160 39.73 -17.67 -5.40
N LYS A 161 40.82 -16.88 -5.44
CA LYS A 161 40.76 -15.42 -5.22
C LYS A 161 39.91 -14.72 -6.29
N ALA A 162 40.09 -15.06 -7.56
CA ALA A 162 39.30 -14.50 -8.65
C ALA A 162 37.80 -14.85 -8.52
N ALA A 163 37.49 -16.10 -8.14
CA ALA A 163 36.12 -16.52 -7.86
C ALA A 163 35.51 -15.74 -6.68
N MET A 164 36.29 -15.50 -5.62
CA MET A 164 35.87 -14.68 -4.47
C MET A 164 35.57 -13.23 -4.86
N GLU A 165 36.44 -12.61 -5.64
CA GLU A 165 36.24 -11.23 -6.13
C GLU A 165 34.96 -11.12 -6.96
N LYS A 166 34.72 -12.09 -7.85
CA LYS A 166 33.49 -12.16 -8.64
C LYS A 166 32.26 -12.26 -7.73
N SER A 167 32.22 -13.23 -6.80
CA SER A 167 31.08 -13.41 -5.89
C SER A 167 30.85 -12.19 -5.00
N ALA A 168 31.91 -11.51 -4.56
CA ALA A 168 31.82 -10.28 -3.76
C ALA A 168 31.20 -9.13 -4.57
N SER A 169 31.55 -9.01 -5.85
CA SER A 169 30.95 -8.03 -6.77
C SER A 169 29.45 -8.32 -6.99
N GLU A 170 29.08 -9.57 -7.20
CA GLU A 170 27.68 -10.00 -7.37
C GLU A 170 26.86 -9.76 -6.10
N TYR A 171 27.42 -10.06 -4.92
CA TYR A 171 26.78 -9.75 -3.65
C TYR A 171 26.54 -8.24 -3.46
N THR A 172 27.52 -7.42 -3.83
CA THR A 172 27.39 -5.95 -3.76
C THR A 172 26.29 -5.45 -4.68
N ALA A 173 26.28 -5.90 -5.94
CA ALA A 173 25.23 -5.56 -6.90
C ALA A 173 23.84 -6.01 -6.43
N ASN A 174 23.72 -7.23 -5.88
CA ASN A 174 22.47 -7.75 -5.33
C ASN A 174 21.97 -6.90 -4.15
N LYS A 175 22.88 -6.45 -3.28
CA LYS A 175 22.56 -5.59 -2.15
C LYS A 175 22.05 -4.22 -2.59
N GLU A 176 22.67 -3.63 -3.61
CA GLU A 176 22.22 -2.36 -4.21
C GLU A 176 20.86 -2.51 -4.88
N ALA A 177 20.66 -3.58 -5.66
CA ALA A 177 19.38 -3.91 -6.26
C ALA A 177 18.29 -4.06 -5.19
N LEU A 178 18.57 -4.75 -4.08
CA LEU A 178 17.63 -4.90 -2.97
C LEU A 178 17.27 -3.54 -2.34
N ALA A 179 18.24 -2.64 -2.17
CA ALA A 179 17.99 -1.30 -1.65
C ALA A 179 17.07 -0.49 -2.59
N ALA A 180 17.33 -0.55 -3.89
CA ALA A 180 16.49 0.08 -4.91
C ALA A 180 15.06 -0.50 -4.91
N TYR A 181 14.92 -1.82 -4.85
CA TYR A 181 13.61 -2.50 -4.76
C TYR A 181 12.83 -2.08 -3.52
N LYS A 182 13.47 -1.97 -2.35
CA LYS A 182 12.81 -1.51 -1.12
C LYS A 182 12.30 -0.07 -1.22
N SER A 183 13.10 0.81 -1.84
CA SER A 183 12.66 2.19 -2.09
C SER A 183 11.47 2.24 -3.04
N GLN A 184 11.51 1.48 -4.13
CA GLN A 184 10.42 1.39 -5.08
C GLN A 184 9.15 0.78 -4.45
N LEU A 185 9.26 -0.21 -3.56
CA LEU A 185 8.13 -0.80 -2.84
C LEU A 185 7.32 0.27 -2.11
N ALA A 186 8.00 1.17 -1.40
CA ALA A 186 7.36 2.24 -0.66
C ALA A 186 6.57 3.18 -1.59
N THR A 187 7.14 3.47 -2.77
CA THR A 187 6.50 4.30 -3.80
C THR A 187 5.27 3.64 -4.41
N VAL A 188 5.29 2.33 -4.66
CA VAL A 188 4.14 1.62 -5.27
C VAL A 188 3.07 1.20 -4.27
N THR A 189 3.42 1.02 -2.99
CA THR A 189 2.47 0.62 -1.95
C THR A 189 1.57 1.78 -1.51
N LYS A 190 2.12 3.00 -1.47
CA LYS A 190 1.39 4.18 -0.97
C LYS A 190 0.12 4.48 -1.80
N PRO A 191 0.14 4.55 -3.14
CA PRO A 191 -1.06 4.78 -3.95
C PRO A 191 -2.14 3.71 -3.75
N VAL A 192 -1.75 2.45 -3.58
CA VAL A 192 -2.71 1.35 -3.31
C VAL A 192 -3.40 1.59 -1.97
N LYS A 193 -2.64 1.91 -0.92
CA LYS A 193 -3.21 2.19 0.41
C LYS A 193 -4.10 3.43 0.41
N ASP A 194 -3.71 4.47 -0.33
CA ASP A 194 -4.50 5.70 -0.47
C ASP A 194 -5.83 5.41 -1.18
N LEU A 195 -5.82 4.59 -2.26
CA LEU A 195 -7.02 4.13 -2.94
C LEU A 195 -7.93 3.27 -2.04
N GLU A 196 -7.36 2.39 -1.21
CA GLU A 196 -8.13 1.59 -0.25
C GLU A 196 -8.84 2.48 0.78
N ASN A 197 -8.15 3.51 1.29
CA ASN A 197 -8.73 4.48 2.21
C ASN A 197 -9.83 5.34 1.55
N GLN A 198 -9.61 5.76 0.30
CA GLN A 198 -10.59 6.52 -0.48
C GLN A 198 -11.84 5.69 -0.75
N LEU A 199 -11.69 4.42 -1.14
CA LEU A 199 -12.80 3.49 -1.32
C LEU A 199 -13.60 3.31 -0.03
N ALA A 200 -12.94 3.02 1.08
CA ALA A 200 -13.61 2.83 2.37
C ALA A 200 -14.36 4.10 2.83
N THR A 201 -13.83 5.28 2.51
CA THR A 201 -14.50 6.56 2.79
C THR A 201 -15.73 6.75 1.91
N ALA A 202 -15.60 6.51 0.60
CA ALA A 202 -16.70 6.62 -0.36
C ALA A 202 -17.85 5.64 -0.04
N GLU A 203 -17.53 4.39 0.34
CA GLU A 203 -18.51 3.38 0.74
C GLU A 203 -19.28 3.82 2.01
N ARG A 204 -18.59 4.36 3.01
CA ARG A 204 -19.26 4.91 4.21
C ARG A 204 -20.19 6.06 3.88
N GLN A 205 -19.75 6.98 3.02
CA GLN A 205 -20.57 8.11 2.58
C GLN A 205 -21.79 7.64 1.80
N LEU A 206 -21.62 6.64 0.92
CA LEU A 206 -22.70 6.05 0.15
C LEU A 206 -23.77 5.43 1.07
N VAL A 207 -23.37 4.65 2.07
CA VAL A 207 -24.29 4.10 3.08
C VAL A 207 -25.01 5.20 3.87
N GLN A 208 -24.31 6.26 4.26
CA GLN A 208 -24.95 7.39 4.96
C GLN A 208 -25.98 8.12 4.08
N THR A 209 -25.68 8.32 2.80
CA THR A 209 -26.61 8.95 1.85
C THR A 209 -27.81 8.05 1.59
N GLU A 210 -27.62 6.73 1.47
CA GLU A 210 -28.74 5.78 1.37
C GLU A 210 -29.67 5.85 2.58
N LEU A 211 -29.13 5.97 3.79
CA LEU A 211 -29.93 6.12 5.00
C LEU A 211 -30.72 7.43 5.00
N LYS A 212 -30.11 8.55 4.58
CA LYS A 212 -30.79 9.85 4.46
C LYS A 212 -31.90 9.84 3.41
N MET A 213 -31.76 9.05 2.35
CA MET A 213 -32.78 8.90 1.31
C MET A 213 -33.97 8.03 1.74
N ARG A 214 -33.80 7.20 2.79
CA ARG A 214 -34.84 6.31 3.32
C ARG A 214 -35.60 6.88 4.52
N ALA A 215 -35.06 7.92 5.16
CA ALA A 215 -35.66 8.63 6.30
C ALA A 215 -36.59 9.74 5.83
#